data_AF-A0AAN9FEW8-F1
#
_entry.id   AF-A0AAN9FEW8-F1
#
_cell.length_a   1.000
_cell.length_b   1.000
_cell.length_c   1.000
_cell.angle_alpha   90.00
_cell.angle_beta   90.00
_cell.angle_gamma   90.00
#
_symmetry.space_group_name_H-M   'P 1'
#
loop_
_entity.id
_entity.type
_entity.pdbx_description
1 polymer ?
#
loop_
_entity_poly.entity_id
_entity_poly.type
_entity_poly.pdbx_seq_one_letter_code
_entity_poly.pdbx_strand_id
1 'polypeptide(L)'
;MIVATTSSLPFLYSFPSPKPYAPKPSLHLPNLPSLKPLPNTFASTHPFPPKLSTLSCHVSRRKPTALATSSSDEEASGDTLRKVLRTALWVAEGVYILWLFLLPYAPGDPVWAISSDTINSVVGLSLNFFFILPFMNFVGIHLIEAPVLHPMSEGLFNFVIGWTFMFAPLLFTDRKRDRFKGSLDVLWGMQMFLTNTFLIPYMAIRLNDADDESVPSKRSQLGYVMTNGASVVGLIGGGVCLLSLLWALFGRADANFGGITERWEFLVSYLGSERLAYAFIWDICLYIIFQAWLIGDNLQNIQESKVALVKYLSYIPVVGLIAYLLCLEPEELVVGNEEPHSENLAASSSLFLHPIRVFAVPLSLRFFL
;
A
#
# COMPACT_ATOMS: atom_id res chain seq x y z
N MET A 1 -34.62 -46.68 38.58
CA MET A 1 -35.60 -45.87 39.35
C MET A 1 -35.03 -44.47 39.41
N ILE A 2 -35.57 -43.39 38.86
CA ILE A 2 -36.88 -43.03 38.29
C ILE A 2 -36.56 -42.02 37.17
N VAL A 3 -36.82 -42.38 35.91
CA VAL A 3 -37.82 -41.81 34.97
C VAL A 3 -37.40 -40.51 34.28
N ALA A 4 -37.34 -40.62 32.95
CA ALA A 4 -37.20 -39.57 31.96
C ALA A 4 -38.42 -38.65 31.88
N THR A 5 -38.24 -37.41 31.44
CA THR A 5 -39.29 -36.71 30.69
C THR A 5 -38.67 -35.80 29.63
N THR A 6 -38.89 -36.21 28.39
CA THR A 6 -38.75 -35.45 27.16
C THR A 6 -39.83 -34.38 27.07
N SER A 7 -39.50 -33.18 26.58
CA SER A 7 -40.49 -32.34 25.89
C SER A 7 -39.81 -31.50 24.80
N SER A 8 -40.14 -31.88 23.58
CA SER A 8 -39.99 -31.15 22.34
C SER A 8 -41.10 -30.10 22.20
N LEU A 9 -40.84 -28.94 21.58
CA LEU A 9 -41.63 -28.39 20.48
C LEU A 9 -40.93 -27.16 19.85
N PRO A 10 -41.18 -26.89 18.56
CA PRO A 10 -40.30 -26.12 17.67
C PRO A 10 -40.77 -24.67 17.50
N PHE A 11 -39.83 -23.74 17.34
CA PHE A 11 -40.11 -22.44 16.72
C PHE A 11 -39.56 -22.43 15.30
N LEU A 12 -40.48 -22.70 14.37
CA LEU A 12 -40.38 -22.41 12.95
C LEU A 12 -40.35 -20.88 12.77
N TYR A 13 -39.26 -20.34 12.23
CA TYR A 13 -39.31 -19.07 11.51
C TYR A 13 -38.91 -19.30 10.07
N SER A 14 -39.90 -19.11 9.21
CA SER A 14 -39.91 -19.38 7.79
C SER A 14 -39.05 -18.38 7.01
N PHE A 15 -38.19 -18.92 6.13
CA PHE A 15 -37.62 -18.21 5.00
C PHE A 15 -38.72 -17.70 4.05
N PRO A 16 -38.66 -16.45 3.56
CA PRO A 16 -39.32 -16.07 2.32
C PRO A 16 -38.31 -16.12 1.17
N SER A 17 -38.45 -17.12 0.30
CA SER A 17 -37.88 -17.15 -1.05
C SER A 17 -38.98 -16.77 -2.07
N PRO A 18 -38.66 -16.45 -3.33
CA PRO A 18 -38.97 -15.16 -3.96
C PRO A 18 -40.22 -15.26 -4.85
N LYS A 19 -40.85 -14.12 -5.16
CA LYS A 19 -41.83 -14.05 -6.27
C LYS A 19 -41.24 -13.33 -7.49
N PRO A 20 -41.42 -13.87 -8.70
CA PRO A 20 -40.92 -13.34 -9.96
C PRO A 20 -41.92 -12.37 -10.61
N TYR A 21 -41.48 -11.69 -11.68
CA TYR A 21 -42.19 -10.93 -12.75
C TYR A 21 -41.46 -9.59 -12.98
N ALA A 22 -41.18 -9.06 -14.17
CA ALA A 22 -41.21 -9.46 -15.58
C ALA A 22 -40.46 -8.32 -16.36
N PRO A 23 -40.16 -8.44 -17.67
CA PRO A 23 -38.99 -7.78 -18.29
C PRO A 23 -39.25 -6.49 -19.10
N LYS A 24 -38.16 -5.68 -19.22
CA LYS A 24 -37.71 -4.81 -20.35
C LYS A 24 -38.61 -3.62 -20.80
N PRO A 25 -38.01 -2.48 -21.24
CA PRO A 25 -37.56 -2.40 -22.63
C PRO A 25 -36.15 -1.79 -22.83
N SER A 26 -35.52 -2.32 -23.88
CA SER A 26 -34.32 -1.89 -24.57
C SER A 26 -34.44 -0.46 -25.11
N LEU A 27 -33.45 0.39 -24.79
CA LEU A 27 -33.25 1.64 -25.50
C LEU A 27 -32.41 1.40 -26.76
N HIS A 28 -33.08 1.68 -27.88
CA HIS A 28 -32.56 1.62 -29.23
C HIS A 28 -31.46 2.66 -29.47
N LEU A 29 -30.40 2.17 -30.12
CA LEU A 29 -29.42 2.93 -30.89
C LEU A 29 -30.11 3.66 -32.05
N PRO A 30 -29.87 4.97 -32.26
CA PRO A 30 -30.16 5.59 -33.56
C PRO A 30 -28.97 5.39 -34.50
N ASN A 31 -29.27 4.78 -35.65
CA ASN A 31 -28.40 4.68 -36.81
C ASN A 31 -28.17 6.04 -37.49
N LEU A 32 -26.98 6.13 -38.08
CA LEU A 32 -26.41 7.10 -39.02
C LEU A 32 -27.35 7.71 -40.09
N PRO A 33 -26.93 8.85 -40.67
CA PRO A 33 -26.54 8.86 -42.10
C PRO A 33 -25.17 9.55 -42.30
N SER A 34 -24.14 8.88 -42.81
CA SER A 34 -23.81 8.63 -44.23
C SER A 34 -23.57 9.90 -45.10
N LEU A 35 -22.27 10.16 -45.30
CA LEU A 35 -21.59 10.65 -46.53
C LEU A 35 -21.92 12.04 -47.12
N LYS A 36 -20.90 12.91 -47.23
CA LYS A 36 -20.18 13.17 -48.50
C LYS A 36 -18.91 14.07 -48.32
N PRO A 37 -17.97 14.04 -49.29
CA PRO A 37 -16.57 14.46 -49.15
C PRO A 37 -16.22 15.84 -49.74
N LEU A 38 -15.07 16.37 -49.27
CA LEU A 38 -14.07 17.31 -49.85
C LEU A 38 -14.43 18.32 -50.97
N PRO A 39 -13.74 19.48 -51.02
CA PRO A 39 -12.55 19.53 -51.89
C PRO A 39 -11.35 20.35 -51.38
N ASN A 40 -10.17 19.91 -51.85
CA ASN A 40 -8.88 20.61 -51.84
C ASN A 40 -8.84 21.74 -52.89
N THR A 41 -8.17 22.87 -52.63
CA THR A 41 -7.41 23.68 -53.61
C THR A 41 -6.56 24.71 -52.81
N PHE A 42 -5.24 24.56 -52.66
CA PHE A 42 -4.10 24.95 -53.53
C PHE A 42 -3.50 26.36 -53.25
N ALA A 43 -2.14 26.37 -53.21
CA ALA A 43 -1.21 27.48 -53.52
C ALA A 43 -1.14 28.67 -52.51
N SER A 44 -0.02 29.34 -52.20
CA SER A 44 1.37 29.35 -52.69
C SER A 44 2.29 30.12 -51.69
N THR A 45 3.45 29.55 -51.35
CA THR A 45 4.85 30.08 -51.34
C THR A 45 5.18 31.58 -50.99
N HIS A 46 5.83 31.79 -49.82
CA HIS A 46 7.06 32.59 -49.43
C HIS A 46 7.41 33.99 -50.04
N PRO A 47 8.46 34.76 -49.58
CA PRO A 47 9.17 34.93 -48.27
C PRO A 47 9.56 36.40 -47.84
N PHE A 48 9.80 36.63 -46.51
CA PHE A 48 10.81 37.49 -45.81
C PHE A 48 11.09 39.00 -46.18
N PRO A 49 11.93 39.78 -45.43
CA PRO A 49 11.56 40.80 -44.41
C PRO A 49 12.03 42.24 -44.77
N PRO A 50 11.97 43.26 -43.86
CA PRO A 50 13.22 43.67 -43.20
C PRO A 50 13.10 44.27 -41.77
N LYS A 51 14.27 44.58 -41.21
CA LYS A 51 14.66 44.99 -39.85
C LYS A 51 14.34 46.45 -39.45
N LEU A 52 14.47 46.66 -38.13
CA LEU A 52 14.93 47.84 -37.38
C LEU A 52 13.92 48.95 -37.03
N SER A 53 13.56 49.06 -35.76
CA SER A 53 14.12 50.09 -34.85
C SER A 53 13.45 50.03 -33.47
N THR A 54 14.29 50.08 -32.45
CA THR A 54 13.97 50.19 -31.03
C THR A 54 13.29 51.52 -30.72
N LEU A 55 12.09 51.44 -30.14
CA LEU A 55 11.50 52.54 -29.36
C LEU A 55 10.99 51.94 -28.05
N SER A 56 11.77 52.15 -27.00
CA SER A 56 11.39 51.91 -25.61
C SER A 56 10.15 52.73 -25.30
N CYS A 57 9.01 52.07 -25.09
CA CYS A 57 7.80 52.69 -24.61
C CYS A 57 7.44 52.06 -23.27
N HIS A 58 7.71 52.82 -22.19
CA HIS A 58 7.31 52.50 -20.84
C HIS A 58 5.77 52.61 -20.75
N VAL A 59 5.07 51.51 -21.03
CA VAL A 59 3.62 51.41 -20.80
C VAL A 59 3.40 50.68 -19.49
N SER A 60 2.94 51.45 -18.49
CA SER A 60 2.40 50.93 -17.24
C SER A 60 1.18 50.05 -17.57
N ARG A 61 1.36 48.72 -17.56
CA ARG A 61 0.30 47.76 -17.85
C ARG A 61 -0.67 47.74 -16.67
N ARG A 62 -1.74 48.53 -16.77
CA ARG A 62 -2.96 48.30 -15.99
C ARG A 62 -3.45 46.88 -16.27
N LYS A 63 -3.68 46.14 -15.19
CA LYS A 63 -4.25 44.79 -15.12
C LYS A 63 -5.64 44.79 -15.78
N PRO A 64 -5.91 43.99 -16.83
CA PRO A 64 -7.26 43.66 -17.21
C PRO A 64 -7.75 42.58 -16.25
N THR A 65 -8.58 42.99 -15.29
CA THR A 65 -9.46 42.08 -14.56
C THR A 65 -10.58 41.63 -15.50
N ALA A 66 -11.02 40.39 -15.33
CA ALA A 66 -12.21 39.75 -15.89
C ALA A 66 -12.05 39.01 -17.24
N LEU A 67 -11.46 37.81 -17.17
CA LEU A 67 -12.19 36.56 -17.48
C LEU A 67 -11.39 35.36 -16.94
N ALA A 68 -11.24 35.28 -15.61
CA ALA A 68 -10.70 34.12 -14.91
C ALA A 68 -11.69 33.80 -13.80
N THR A 69 -12.71 33.02 -14.12
CA THR A 69 -13.75 32.60 -13.15
C THR A 69 -14.06 31.12 -13.30
N SER A 70 -13.13 30.34 -13.86
CA SER A 70 -13.23 28.88 -13.88
C SER A 70 -11.96 28.18 -13.39
N SER A 71 -10.78 28.79 -13.53
CA SER A 71 -9.52 28.22 -13.03
C SER A 71 -9.22 28.58 -11.57
N SER A 72 -9.58 29.79 -11.13
CA SER A 72 -9.32 30.26 -9.76
C SER A 72 -10.10 29.47 -8.72
N ASP A 73 -11.34 29.11 -9.05
CA ASP A 73 -12.28 28.52 -8.09
C ASP A 73 -12.00 27.02 -7.92
N GLU A 74 -11.57 26.32 -8.98
CA GLU A 74 -11.13 24.93 -8.90
C GLU A 74 -9.78 24.77 -8.18
N GLU A 75 -8.81 25.65 -8.46
CA GLU A 75 -7.52 25.64 -7.75
C GLU A 75 -7.68 25.97 -6.26
N ALA A 76 -8.48 26.98 -5.92
CA ALA A 76 -8.77 27.34 -4.53
C ALA A 76 -9.55 26.23 -3.78
N SER A 77 -10.48 25.55 -4.46
CA SER A 77 -11.21 24.41 -3.91
C SER A 77 -10.29 23.22 -3.66
N GLY A 78 -9.39 22.89 -4.60
CA GLY A 78 -8.41 21.82 -4.46
C GLY A 78 -7.40 22.07 -3.34
N ASP A 79 -6.95 23.31 -3.16
CA ASP A 79 -6.10 23.71 -2.03
C ASP A 79 -6.81 23.58 -0.68
N THR A 80 -8.08 24.01 -0.62
CA THR A 80 -8.90 23.88 0.58
C THR A 80 -9.13 22.41 0.94
N LEU A 81 -9.48 21.57 -0.04
CA LEU A 81 -9.66 20.12 0.16
C LEU A 81 -8.36 19.46 0.63
N ARG A 82 -7.22 19.83 0.05
CA ARG A 82 -5.90 19.33 0.46
C ARG A 82 -5.61 19.65 1.92
N LYS A 83 -5.87 20.89 2.35
CA LYS A 83 -5.70 21.34 3.73
C LYS A 83 -6.65 20.61 4.69
N VAL A 84 -7.91 20.44 4.31
CA VAL A 84 -8.90 19.69 5.10
C VAL A 84 -8.47 18.24 5.27
N LEU A 85 -8.07 17.56 4.19
CA LEU A 85 -7.63 16.17 4.24
C LEU A 85 -6.37 16.00 5.09
N ARG A 86 -5.40 16.92 4.95
CA ARG A 86 -4.20 16.95 5.79
C ARG A 86 -4.55 17.07 7.27
N THR A 87 -5.41 18.03 7.64
CA THR A 87 -5.85 18.21 9.02
C THR A 87 -6.62 16.98 9.52
N ALA A 88 -7.49 16.41 8.70
CA ALA A 88 -8.24 15.21 9.03
C ALA A 88 -7.31 14.01 9.31
N LEU A 89 -6.25 13.83 8.52
CA LEU A 89 -5.26 12.76 8.75
C LEU A 89 -4.46 12.97 10.04
N TRP A 90 -4.04 14.20 10.36
CA TRP A 90 -3.36 14.49 11.64
C TRP A 90 -4.27 14.31 12.84
N VAL A 91 -5.55 14.71 12.73
CA VAL A 91 -6.55 14.45 13.78
C VAL A 91 -6.80 12.95 13.91
N ALA A 92 -6.93 12.23 12.79
CA ALA A 92 -7.09 10.79 12.80
C ALA A 92 -5.90 10.10 13.47
N GLU A 93 -4.67 10.51 13.20
CA GLU A 93 -3.47 10.01 13.87
C GLU A 93 -3.48 10.28 15.38
N GLY A 94 -3.81 11.51 15.79
CA GLY A 94 -3.89 11.86 17.20
C GLY A 94 -4.96 11.05 17.95
N VAL A 95 -6.14 10.89 17.33
CA VAL A 95 -7.21 10.04 17.85
C VAL A 95 -6.79 8.59 17.89
N TYR A 96 -6.10 8.11 16.84
CA TYR A 96 -5.59 6.75 16.74
C TYR A 96 -4.63 6.44 17.88
N ILE A 97 -3.58 7.24 18.07
CA ILE A 97 -2.60 7.05 19.14
C ILE A 97 -3.27 7.10 20.52
N LEU A 98 -4.14 8.09 20.73
CA LEU A 98 -4.85 8.25 22.00
C LEU A 98 -5.73 7.04 22.30
N TRP A 99 -6.53 6.59 21.33
CA TRP A 99 -7.44 5.46 21.46
C TRP A 99 -6.71 4.14 21.65
N LEU A 100 -5.70 3.86 20.82
CA LEU A 100 -5.06 2.56 20.75
C LEU A 100 -3.87 2.37 21.68
N PHE A 101 -3.14 3.41 22.06
CA PHE A 101 -1.98 3.22 22.94
C PHE A 101 -2.23 3.67 24.38
N LEU A 102 -3.00 4.74 24.57
CA LEU A 102 -3.14 5.38 25.87
C LEU A 102 -4.43 4.98 26.61
N LEU A 103 -5.56 4.91 25.89
CA LEU A 103 -6.86 4.65 26.50
C LEU A 103 -7.09 3.14 26.77
N PRO A 104 -7.71 2.80 27.91
CA PRO A 104 -8.07 1.42 28.26
C PRO A 104 -9.37 0.94 27.60
N TYR A 105 -9.94 1.71 26.66
CA TYR A 105 -11.21 1.38 26.00
C TYR A 105 -11.04 0.45 24.79
N ALA A 106 -9.87 0.49 24.12
CA ALA A 106 -9.57 -0.47 23.08
C ALA A 106 -9.29 -1.85 23.72
N PRO A 107 -9.66 -2.96 23.04
CA PRO A 107 -9.32 -4.31 23.45
C PRO A 107 -7.86 -4.51 23.87
N GLY A 108 -7.65 -5.29 24.94
CA GLY A 108 -6.33 -5.62 25.50
C GLY A 108 -5.74 -4.55 26.41
N ASP A 109 -4.53 -4.81 26.93
CA ASP A 109 -3.87 -3.92 27.89
C ASP A 109 -3.24 -2.70 27.19
N PRO A 110 -3.41 -1.46 27.68
CA PRO A 110 -2.75 -0.28 27.11
C PRO A 110 -1.23 -0.38 27.26
N VAL A 111 -0.49 0.46 26.50
CA VAL A 111 0.99 0.39 26.46
C VAL A 111 1.64 0.50 27.84
N TRP A 112 1.05 1.32 28.72
CA TRP A 112 1.58 1.55 30.08
C TRP A 112 1.25 0.43 31.07
N ALA A 113 0.38 -0.53 30.71
CA ALA A 113 0.00 -1.66 31.55
C ALA A 113 0.18 -3.02 30.84
N ILE A 114 1.10 -3.09 29.88
CA ILE A 114 1.28 -4.29 29.06
C ILE A 114 1.64 -5.52 29.91
N SER A 115 0.89 -6.59 29.73
CA SER A 115 1.13 -7.87 30.38
C SER A 115 2.29 -8.64 29.73
N SER A 116 2.98 -9.46 30.53
CA SER A 116 4.05 -10.34 30.04
C SER A 116 3.56 -11.32 28.96
N ASP A 117 2.30 -11.76 29.04
CA ASP A 117 1.70 -12.66 28.05
C ASP A 117 1.55 -12.00 26.68
N THR A 118 1.17 -10.71 26.67
CA THR A 118 1.12 -9.90 25.43
C THR A 118 2.52 -9.77 24.83
N ILE A 119 3.54 -9.48 25.65
CA ILE A 119 4.94 -9.37 25.18
C ILE A 119 5.42 -10.71 24.61
N ASN A 120 5.19 -11.82 25.32
CA ASN A 120 5.58 -13.16 24.87
C ASN A 120 4.90 -13.52 23.54
N SER A 121 3.63 -13.15 23.38
CA SER A 121 2.91 -13.32 22.13
C SER A 121 3.55 -12.49 21.02
N VAL A 122 3.75 -11.18 21.22
CA VAL A 122 4.39 -10.29 20.23
C VAL A 122 5.77 -10.82 19.82
N VAL A 123 6.60 -11.23 20.78
CA VAL A 123 7.92 -11.79 20.52
C VAL A 123 7.80 -13.11 19.77
N GLY A 124 6.87 -13.98 20.17
CA GLY A 124 6.64 -15.25 19.48
C GLY A 124 6.21 -15.06 18.03
N LEU A 125 5.28 -14.14 17.77
CA LEU A 125 4.85 -13.80 16.42
C LEU A 125 6.02 -13.19 15.61
N SER A 126 6.82 -12.34 16.23
CA SER A 126 8.00 -11.72 15.60
C SER A 126 9.11 -12.73 15.29
N LEU A 127 9.29 -13.77 16.11
CA LEU A 127 10.22 -14.87 15.82
C LEU A 127 9.75 -15.69 14.60
N ASN A 128 8.44 -15.82 14.42
CA ASN A 128 7.83 -16.49 13.28
C ASN A 128 7.60 -15.55 12.08
N PHE A 129 8.34 -14.44 11.99
CA PHE A 129 8.29 -13.48 10.90
C PHE A 129 8.53 -14.16 9.53
N PHE A 130 7.65 -13.87 8.57
CA PHE A 130 7.60 -14.46 7.23
C PHE A 130 7.59 -15.99 7.19
N PHE A 131 7.20 -16.64 8.29
CA PHE A 131 7.31 -18.09 8.47
C PHE A 131 8.74 -18.63 8.30
N ILE A 132 9.76 -17.77 8.38
CA ILE A 132 11.16 -18.17 8.13
C ILE A 132 11.59 -19.20 9.17
N LEU A 133 11.39 -18.91 10.45
CA LEU A 133 11.81 -19.79 11.53
C LEU A 133 11.00 -21.12 11.55
N PRO A 134 9.66 -21.11 11.45
CA PRO A 134 8.89 -22.34 11.29
C PRO A 134 9.34 -23.21 10.12
N PHE A 135 9.65 -22.59 8.97
CA PHE A 135 10.11 -23.31 7.79
C PHE A 135 11.53 -23.88 7.97
N MET A 136 12.43 -23.12 8.60
CA MET A 136 13.79 -23.57 8.92
C MET A 136 13.78 -24.78 9.85
N ASN A 137 12.95 -24.77 10.89
CA ASN A 137 12.80 -25.91 11.78
C ASN A 137 12.16 -27.10 11.06
N PHE A 138 11.19 -26.86 10.17
CA PHE A 138 10.58 -27.93 9.36
C PHE A 138 11.60 -28.65 8.47
N VAL A 139 12.58 -27.92 7.90
CA VAL A 139 13.66 -28.53 7.09
C VAL A 139 14.84 -29.08 7.92
N GLY A 140 14.71 -29.11 9.25
CA GLY A 140 15.70 -29.71 10.16
C GLY A 140 16.81 -28.78 10.62
N ILE A 141 16.70 -27.46 10.40
CA ILE A 141 17.65 -26.46 10.92
C ILE A 141 17.09 -25.89 12.23
N HIS A 142 17.55 -26.42 13.35
CA HIS A 142 17.09 -26.06 14.71
C HIS A 142 18.10 -25.14 15.43
N LEU A 143 18.37 -23.95 14.89
CA LEU A 143 19.20 -22.96 15.59
C LEU A 143 18.46 -22.38 16.81
N ILE A 144 17.17 -22.11 16.64
CA ILE A 144 16.22 -21.67 17.67
C ILE A 144 14.91 -22.41 17.36
N GLU A 145 14.21 -22.88 18.38
CA GLU A 145 12.89 -23.50 18.22
C GLU A 145 11.82 -22.44 17.97
N ALA A 146 11.04 -22.64 16.91
CA ALA A 146 9.94 -21.79 16.52
C ALA A 146 8.85 -21.85 17.58
N PRO A 147 8.45 -20.69 18.16
CA PRO A 147 7.32 -20.64 19.07
C PRO A 147 6.07 -21.25 18.44
N VAL A 148 5.38 -22.10 19.20
CA VAL A 148 4.12 -22.70 18.77
C VAL A 148 2.99 -21.75 19.15
N LEU A 149 2.41 -21.12 18.15
CA LEU A 149 1.31 -20.18 18.25
C LEU A 149 0.09 -20.67 17.46
N HIS A 150 -1.05 -20.05 17.72
CA HIS A 150 -2.28 -20.38 17.01
C HIS A 150 -2.17 -20.00 15.52
N PRO A 151 -2.48 -20.90 14.57
CA PRO A 151 -2.29 -20.63 13.13
C PRO A 151 -3.00 -19.36 12.63
N MET A 152 -4.15 -19.03 13.20
CA MET A 152 -4.90 -17.80 12.85
C MET A 152 -4.16 -16.51 13.25
N SER A 153 -3.49 -16.46 14.41
CA SER A 153 -2.76 -15.26 14.82
C SER A 153 -1.46 -15.11 14.03
N GLU A 154 -0.75 -16.20 13.78
CA GLU A 154 0.44 -16.21 12.91
C GLU A 154 0.11 -15.81 11.47
N GLY A 155 -1.01 -16.34 10.93
CA GLY A 155 -1.51 -15.99 9.62
C GLY A 155 -1.89 -14.51 9.54
N LEU A 156 -2.66 -13.99 10.51
CA LEU A 156 -3.05 -12.58 10.52
C LEU A 156 -1.82 -11.65 10.54
N PHE A 157 -0.85 -11.93 11.41
CA PHE A 157 0.38 -11.15 11.51
C PHE A 157 1.17 -11.17 10.20
N ASN A 158 1.49 -12.36 9.69
CA ASN A 158 2.28 -12.48 8.47
C ASN A 158 1.56 -11.92 7.23
N PHE A 159 0.22 -11.94 7.23
CA PHE A 159 -0.59 -11.29 6.20
C PHE A 159 -0.38 -9.76 6.21
N VAL A 160 -0.51 -9.12 7.38
CA VAL A 160 -0.31 -7.67 7.50
C VAL A 160 1.13 -7.28 7.18
N ILE A 161 2.12 -8.05 7.66
CA ILE A 161 3.53 -7.81 7.38
C ILE A 161 3.86 -8.01 5.89
N GLY A 162 3.34 -9.07 5.26
CA GLY A 162 3.50 -9.31 3.83
C GLY A 162 2.95 -8.17 2.98
N TRP A 163 1.81 -7.63 3.39
CA TRP A 163 1.23 -6.44 2.76
C TRP A 163 2.12 -5.20 2.97
N THR A 164 2.56 -4.96 4.21
CA THR A 164 3.46 -3.85 4.56
C THR A 164 4.78 -3.89 3.78
N PHE A 165 5.33 -5.08 3.58
CA PHE A 165 6.55 -5.26 2.80
C PHE A 165 6.39 -4.76 1.35
N MET A 166 5.23 -5.00 0.74
CA MET A 166 4.92 -4.50 -0.61
C MET A 166 4.68 -2.98 -0.65
N PHE A 167 4.38 -2.33 0.46
CA PHE A 167 4.27 -0.87 0.50
C PHE A 167 5.62 -0.17 0.29
N ALA A 168 6.76 -0.82 0.55
CA ALA A 168 8.08 -0.20 0.38
C ALA A 168 8.30 0.36 -1.04
N PRO A 169 8.26 -0.44 -2.12
CA PRO A 169 8.41 0.07 -3.49
C PRO A 169 7.33 1.08 -3.86
N LEU A 170 6.10 0.98 -3.32
CA LEU A 170 5.05 1.96 -3.55
C LEU A 170 5.39 3.33 -2.92
N LEU A 171 5.91 3.35 -1.68
CA LEU A 171 6.35 4.57 -1.00
C LEU A 171 7.58 5.17 -1.70
N PHE A 172 8.53 4.33 -2.12
CA PHE A 172 9.71 4.80 -2.85
C PHE A 172 9.39 5.34 -4.24
N THR A 173 8.31 4.89 -4.87
CA THR A 173 7.88 5.42 -6.18
C THR A 173 6.85 6.54 -6.08
N ASP A 174 6.46 6.96 -4.87
CA ASP A 174 5.48 8.04 -4.73
C ASP A 174 5.98 9.37 -5.32
N ARG A 175 5.20 9.97 -6.21
CA ARG A 175 5.50 11.25 -6.85
C ARG A 175 5.61 12.38 -5.83
N LYS A 176 4.90 12.27 -4.70
CA LYS A 176 4.90 13.28 -3.63
C LYS A 176 5.88 12.95 -2.50
N ARG A 177 6.74 11.93 -2.67
CA ARG A 177 7.67 11.46 -1.64
C ARG A 177 8.64 12.54 -1.17
N ASP A 178 9.06 13.45 -2.05
CA ASP A 178 10.08 14.47 -1.74
C ASP A 178 9.60 15.51 -0.72
N ARG A 179 8.27 15.55 -0.46
CA ARG A 179 7.68 16.36 0.62
C ARG A 179 7.97 15.79 2.00
N PHE A 180 8.32 14.51 2.07
CA PHE A 180 8.78 13.86 3.29
C PHE A 180 10.30 14.06 3.43
N LYS A 181 10.69 14.94 4.36
CA LYS A 181 12.10 15.31 4.58
C LYS A 181 12.91 14.27 5.36
N GLY A 182 12.25 13.25 5.91
CA GLY A 182 12.91 12.16 6.62
C GLY A 182 13.41 11.06 5.69
N SER A 183 14.11 10.06 6.25
CA SER A 183 14.47 8.87 5.49
C SER A 183 13.25 7.96 5.32
N LEU A 184 12.88 7.71 4.06
CA LEU A 184 11.84 6.73 3.72
C LEU A 184 12.23 5.31 4.15
N ASP A 185 13.53 4.99 4.19
CA ASP A 185 14.00 3.69 4.68
C ASP A 185 13.68 3.52 6.16
N VAL A 186 13.88 4.58 6.95
CA VAL A 186 13.56 4.57 8.39
C VAL A 186 12.05 4.53 8.59
N LEU A 187 11.29 5.32 7.81
CA LEU A 187 9.83 5.29 7.87
C LEU A 187 9.29 3.89 7.57
N TRP A 188 9.74 3.27 6.49
CA TRP A 188 9.34 1.93 6.13
C TRP A 188 9.85 0.87 7.12
N GLY A 189 11.07 1.02 7.63
CA GLY A 189 11.60 0.13 8.67
C GLY A 189 10.75 0.16 9.94
N MET A 190 10.35 1.35 10.38
CA MET A 190 9.44 1.52 11.53
C MET A 190 8.01 1.05 11.22
N GLN A 191 7.54 1.28 9.99
CA GLN A 191 6.27 0.75 9.48
C GLN A 191 6.22 -0.77 9.58
N MET A 192 7.32 -1.50 9.35
CA MET A 192 7.32 -2.97 9.49
C MET A 192 7.05 -3.46 10.93
N PHE A 193 7.12 -2.59 11.94
CA PHE A 193 6.83 -2.92 13.34
C PHE A 193 5.53 -2.27 13.87
N LEU A 194 5.28 -1.00 13.51
CA LEU A 194 4.12 -0.20 13.96
C LEU A 194 3.44 0.46 12.75
N THR A 195 3.11 -0.38 11.79
CA THR A 195 2.38 -0.14 10.53
C THR A 195 1.46 1.09 10.56
N ASN A 196 0.35 1.05 11.27
CA ASN A 196 -0.60 2.16 11.39
C ASN A 196 0.00 3.52 11.75
N THR A 197 0.89 3.56 12.75
CA THR A 197 1.44 4.78 13.34
C THR A 197 2.28 5.59 12.35
N PHE A 198 2.88 4.96 11.35
CA PHE A 198 3.79 5.64 10.43
C PHE A 198 3.17 5.97 9.07
N LEU A 199 2.11 5.27 8.66
CA LEU A 199 1.49 5.47 7.35
C LEU A 199 0.56 6.70 7.31
N ILE A 200 -0.22 6.95 8.37
CA ILE A 200 -1.11 8.13 8.43
C ILE A 200 -0.29 9.43 8.41
N PRO A 201 0.79 9.60 9.22
CA PRO A 201 1.64 10.78 9.14
C PRO A 201 2.28 10.96 7.76
N TYR A 202 2.73 9.88 7.12
CA TYR A 202 3.24 9.95 5.75
C TYR A 202 2.20 10.53 4.79
N MET A 203 0.97 10.02 4.85
CA MET A 203 -0.16 10.51 4.04
C MET A 203 -0.51 11.96 4.32
N ALA A 204 -0.35 12.42 5.56
CA ALA A 204 -0.57 13.82 5.91
C ALA A 204 0.57 14.72 5.39
N ILE A 205 1.83 14.29 5.51
CA ILE A 205 3.01 15.06 5.09
C ILE A 205 3.09 15.18 3.57
N ARG A 206 2.74 14.13 2.81
CA ARG A 206 2.72 14.20 1.34
C ARG A 206 1.70 15.20 0.80
N LEU A 207 0.77 15.70 1.61
CA LEU A 207 -0.16 16.78 1.25
C LEU A 207 0.40 18.19 1.50
N ASN A 208 1.62 18.32 2.03
CA ASN A 208 2.30 19.61 2.13
C ASN A 208 2.52 20.23 0.75
N ASP A 209 2.78 21.54 0.75
CA ASP A 209 3.19 22.24 -0.45
C ASP A 209 4.56 21.70 -0.90
N ALA A 210 4.80 21.71 -2.20
CA ALA A 210 6.13 21.39 -2.71
C ALA A 210 7.06 22.56 -2.34
N ASP A 211 8.29 22.25 -1.94
CA ASP A 211 9.29 23.29 -1.73
C ASP A 211 9.71 23.82 -3.12
N ASP A 212 9.63 25.14 -3.34
CA ASP A 212 9.96 25.78 -4.63
C ASP A 212 11.43 25.56 -5.08
N GLU A 213 12.28 25.13 -4.16
CA GLU A 213 13.74 24.94 -4.31
C GLU A 213 14.17 23.47 -4.16
N SER A 214 13.24 22.50 -4.03
CA SER A 214 13.65 21.11 -3.80
C SER A 214 14.18 20.47 -5.08
N VAL A 215 15.49 20.24 -5.13
CA VAL A 215 16.10 19.29 -6.05
C VAL A 215 15.51 17.89 -5.77
N PRO A 216 15.12 17.11 -6.80
CA PRO A 216 14.59 15.77 -6.60
C PRO A 216 15.51 14.95 -5.69
N SER A 217 14.94 14.37 -4.63
CA SER A 217 15.75 13.63 -3.67
C SER A 217 16.31 12.37 -4.32
N LYS A 218 17.63 12.16 -4.17
CA LYS A 218 18.27 10.93 -4.63
C LYS A 218 17.72 9.77 -3.80
N ARG A 219 17.20 8.73 -4.46
CA ARG A 219 16.72 7.52 -3.80
C ARG A 219 17.84 6.86 -3.01
N SER A 220 17.48 6.28 -1.86
CA SER A 220 18.38 5.43 -1.09
C SER A 220 18.77 4.17 -1.87
N GLN A 221 19.84 3.49 -1.44
CA GLN A 221 20.22 2.19 -2.02
C GLN A 221 19.12 1.14 -1.83
N LEU A 222 18.50 1.12 -0.64
CA LEU A 222 17.38 0.22 -0.37
C LEU A 222 16.20 0.51 -1.30
N GLY A 223 15.84 1.79 -1.45
CA GLY A 223 14.79 2.22 -2.36
C GLY A 223 15.06 1.80 -3.79
N TYR A 224 16.28 2.00 -4.29
CA TYR A 224 16.68 1.56 -5.64
C TYR A 224 16.54 0.05 -5.84
N VAL A 225 17.02 -0.76 -4.89
CA VAL A 225 16.91 -2.22 -4.96
C VAL A 225 15.44 -2.67 -4.94
N MET A 226 14.62 -2.06 -4.07
CA MET A 226 13.22 -2.43 -3.93
C MET A 226 12.37 -1.98 -5.13
N THR A 227 12.69 -0.85 -5.76
CA THR A 227 11.96 -0.39 -6.96
C THR A 227 12.36 -1.15 -8.20
N ASN A 228 13.64 -1.48 -8.39
CA ASN A 228 14.08 -2.28 -9.53
C ASN A 228 13.70 -3.76 -9.40
N GLY A 229 13.68 -4.25 -8.16
CA GLY A 229 13.17 -5.57 -7.80
C GLY A 229 11.67 -5.58 -7.50
N ALA A 230 10.91 -4.53 -7.86
CA ALA A 230 9.52 -4.37 -7.43
C ALA A 230 8.65 -5.60 -7.73
N SER A 231 8.80 -6.19 -8.92
CA SER A 231 8.05 -7.41 -9.28
C SER A 231 8.38 -8.58 -8.35
N VAL A 232 9.65 -8.75 -7.97
CA VAL A 232 10.07 -9.79 -7.01
C VAL A 232 9.52 -9.50 -5.62
N VAL A 233 9.59 -8.24 -5.17
CA VAL A 233 9.02 -7.79 -3.89
C VAL A 233 7.51 -8.06 -3.85
N GLY A 234 6.79 -7.76 -4.93
CA GLY A 234 5.36 -8.02 -5.08
C GLY A 234 5.02 -9.51 -5.06
N LEU A 235 5.80 -10.35 -5.74
CA LEU A 235 5.59 -11.81 -5.72
C LEU A 235 5.89 -12.42 -4.35
N ILE A 236 6.96 -11.99 -3.68
CA ILE A 236 7.30 -12.47 -2.33
C ILE A 236 6.22 -12.03 -1.34
N GLY A 237 5.88 -10.74 -1.28
CA GLY A 237 4.88 -10.23 -0.34
C GLY A 237 3.49 -10.79 -0.60
N GLY A 238 3.08 -10.90 -1.87
CA GLY A 238 1.83 -11.55 -2.27
C GLY A 238 1.81 -13.04 -1.94
N GLY A 239 2.93 -13.73 -2.16
CA GLY A 239 3.12 -15.14 -1.78
C GLY A 239 3.01 -15.34 -0.27
N VAL A 240 3.62 -14.47 0.53
CA VAL A 240 3.47 -14.49 2.01
C VAL A 240 2.03 -14.23 2.41
N CYS A 241 1.32 -13.28 1.80
CA CYS A 241 -0.10 -13.05 2.10
C CYS A 241 -0.95 -14.29 1.79
N LEU A 242 -0.73 -14.93 0.63
CA LEU A 242 -1.43 -16.15 0.26
C LEU A 242 -1.10 -17.31 1.22
N LEU A 243 0.19 -17.51 1.51
CA LEU A 243 0.64 -18.51 2.47
C LEU A 243 0.04 -18.27 3.84
N SER A 244 -0.08 -17.02 4.27
CA SER A 244 -0.68 -16.65 5.56
C SER A 244 -2.16 -17.04 5.64
N LEU A 245 -2.93 -16.84 4.56
CA LEU A 245 -4.31 -17.30 4.49
C LEU A 245 -4.41 -18.82 4.54
N LEU A 246 -3.55 -19.51 3.79
CA LEU A 246 -3.49 -20.98 3.82
C LEU A 246 -3.05 -21.51 5.20
N TRP A 247 -2.10 -20.85 5.84
CA TRP A 247 -1.61 -21.19 7.18
C TRP A 247 -2.68 -20.99 8.24
N ALA A 248 -3.43 -19.89 8.18
CA ALA A 248 -4.56 -19.64 9.08
C ALA A 248 -5.59 -20.79 9.03
N LEU A 249 -5.88 -21.29 7.82
CA LEU A 249 -6.90 -22.33 7.61
C LEU A 249 -6.38 -23.77 7.83
N PHE A 250 -5.17 -24.08 7.40
CA PHE A 250 -4.64 -25.45 7.33
C PHE A 250 -3.33 -25.65 8.09
N GLY A 251 -2.69 -24.58 8.56
CA GLY A 251 -1.46 -24.64 9.31
C GLY A 251 -1.63 -25.46 10.58
N ARG A 252 -0.61 -26.28 10.89
CA ARG A 252 -0.53 -27.13 12.10
C ARG A 252 -1.79 -27.98 12.34
N ALA A 253 -2.31 -28.63 11.28
CA ALA A 253 -3.47 -29.50 11.37
C ALA A 253 -3.27 -30.70 12.33
N ASP A 254 -2.02 -31.06 12.58
CA ASP A 254 -1.55 -32.09 13.50
C ASP A 254 -1.49 -31.67 14.97
N ALA A 255 -1.55 -30.36 15.28
CA ALA A 255 -1.33 -29.83 16.62
C ALA A 255 -2.64 -29.54 17.41
N ASN A 256 -3.76 -30.18 17.05
CA ASN A 256 -5.05 -30.08 17.76
C ASN A 256 -5.63 -28.66 17.92
N PHE A 257 -5.35 -27.74 17.00
CA PHE A 257 -5.92 -26.38 16.99
C PHE A 257 -7.39 -26.29 16.51
N GLY A 258 -8.13 -27.41 16.52
CA GLY A 258 -9.50 -27.46 16.04
C GLY A 258 -9.66 -27.29 14.52
N GLY A 259 -10.91 -27.40 14.07
CA GLY A 259 -11.31 -27.19 12.68
C GLY A 259 -11.50 -25.71 12.36
N ILE A 260 -12.12 -25.44 11.21
CA ILE A 260 -12.30 -24.06 10.71
C ILE A 260 -13.19 -23.23 11.64
N THR A 261 -14.20 -23.84 12.25
CA THR A 261 -15.14 -23.16 13.16
C THR A 261 -14.45 -22.71 14.43
N GLU A 262 -13.70 -23.61 15.09
CA GLU A 262 -12.97 -23.30 16.33
C GLU A 262 -11.90 -22.24 16.08
N ARG A 263 -11.23 -22.30 14.92
CA ARG A 263 -10.26 -21.29 14.49
C ARG A 263 -10.90 -19.93 14.27
N TRP A 264 -12.10 -19.89 13.70
CA TRP A 264 -12.86 -18.65 13.52
C TRP A 264 -13.27 -18.04 14.86
N GLU A 265 -13.78 -18.86 15.79
CA GLU A 265 -14.11 -18.43 17.15
C GLU A 265 -12.88 -17.88 17.89
N PHE A 266 -11.73 -18.57 17.77
CA PHE A 266 -10.47 -18.07 18.29
C PHE A 266 -10.11 -16.70 17.68
N LEU A 267 -10.23 -16.52 16.36
CA LEU A 267 -9.90 -15.25 15.72
C LEU A 267 -10.78 -14.11 16.24
N VAL A 268 -12.10 -14.33 16.34
CA VAL A 268 -13.03 -13.31 16.86
C VAL A 268 -12.69 -12.96 18.30
N SER A 269 -12.41 -13.97 19.14
CA SER A 269 -11.95 -13.76 20.51
C SER A 269 -10.64 -12.96 20.55
N TYR A 270 -9.65 -13.38 19.75
CA TYR A 270 -8.33 -12.77 19.68
C TYR A 270 -8.39 -11.29 19.29
N LEU A 271 -9.18 -10.95 18.27
CA LEU A 271 -9.41 -9.57 17.83
C LEU A 271 -10.10 -8.70 18.90
N GLY A 272 -10.92 -9.31 19.77
CA GLY A 272 -11.66 -8.63 20.83
C GLY A 272 -10.96 -8.61 22.19
N SER A 273 -9.89 -9.38 22.37
CA SER A 273 -9.15 -9.48 23.63
C SER A 273 -7.74 -8.89 23.56
N GLU A 274 -7.08 -8.95 22.39
CA GLU A 274 -5.68 -8.57 22.24
C GLU A 274 -5.52 -7.25 21.49
N ARG A 275 -4.72 -6.34 22.07
CA ARG A 275 -4.49 -5.00 21.49
C ARG A 275 -3.75 -5.06 20.17
N LEU A 276 -2.77 -5.96 20.07
CA LEU A 276 -2.02 -6.20 18.83
C LEU A 276 -2.95 -6.65 17.70
N ALA A 277 -3.82 -7.63 17.98
CA ALA A 277 -4.77 -8.18 17.03
C ALA A 277 -5.78 -7.11 16.57
N TYR A 278 -6.28 -6.32 17.53
CA TYR A 278 -7.17 -5.20 17.27
C TYR A 278 -6.50 -4.12 16.40
N ALA A 279 -5.21 -3.83 16.61
CA ALA A 279 -4.45 -2.90 15.77
C ALA A 279 -4.33 -3.39 14.31
N PHE A 280 -4.19 -4.71 14.08
CA PHE A 280 -4.17 -5.26 12.73
C PHE A 280 -5.47 -5.05 11.94
N ILE A 281 -6.62 -4.96 12.61
CA ILE A 281 -7.89 -4.59 11.94
C ILE A 281 -7.74 -3.20 11.32
N TRP A 282 -7.23 -2.26 12.09
CA TRP A 282 -7.00 -0.89 11.62
C TRP A 282 -5.95 -0.83 10.53
N ASP A 283 -4.88 -1.62 10.63
CA ASP A 283 -3.88 -1.73 9.56
C ASP A 283 -4.52 -2.17 8.26
N ILE A 284 -5.31 -3.23 8.28
CA ILE A 284 -6.02 -3.73 7.09
C ILE A 284 -6.91 -2.64 6.51
N CYS A 285 -7.74 -1.98 7.33
CA CYS A 285 -8.61 -0.91 6.88
C CYS A 285 -7.83 0.25 6.25
N LEU A 286 -6.78 0.72 6.91
CA LEU A 286 -5.93 1.81 6.42
C LEU A 286 -5.21 1.40 5.14
N TYR A 287 -4.70 0.17 5.06
CA TYR A 287 -4.04 -0.34 3.86
C TYR A 287 -4.96 -0.41 2.67
N ILE A 288 -6.22 -0.82 2.84
CA ILE A 288 -7.19 -0.81 1.74
C ILE A 288 -7.36 0.61 1.18
N ILE A 289 -7.54 1.60 2.06
CA ILE A 289 -7.77 3.00 1.67
C ILE A 289 -6.49 3.59 1.04
N PHE A 290 -5.37 3.43 1.72
CA PHE A 290 -4.09 4.04 1.37
C PHE A 290 -3.42 3.38 0.16
N GLN A 291 -3.59 2.08 -0.03
CA GLN A 291 -3.17 1.37 -1.24
C GLN A 291 -3.86 1.99 -2.46
N ALA A 292 -5.19 2.05 -2.46
CA ALA A 292 -5.96 2.57 -3.60
C ALA A 292 -5.59 4.02 -3.90
N TRP A 293 -5.42 4.84 -2.85
CA TRP A 293 -5.03 6.23 -2.97
C TRP A 293 -3.61 6.42 -3.52
N LEU A 294 -2.61 5.74 -2.96
CA LEU A 294 -1.22 5.84 -3.41
C LEU A 294 -1.05 5.32 -4.84
N ILE A 295 -1.65 4.18 -5.17
CA ILE A 295 -1.57 3.64 -6.54
C ILE A 295 -2.24 4.60 -7.52
N GLY A 296 -3.40 5.17 -7.17
CA GLY A 296 -4.12 6.13 -8.02
C GLY A 296 -3.30 7.39 -8.34
N ASP A 297 -2.56 7.91 -7.35
CA ASP A 297 -1.68 9.07 -7.53
C ASP A 297 -0.40 8.76 -8.33
N ASN A 298 -0.03 7.48 -8.45
CA ASN A 298 1.24 7.02 -9.03
C ASN A 298 1.07 6.18 -10.31
N LEU A 299 -0.09 6.27 -10.97
CA LEU A 299 -0.36 5.53 -12.21
C LEU A 299 0.61 5.86 -13.36
N GLN A 300 1.27 7.01 -13.31
CA GLN A 300 2.29 7.43 -14.29
C GLN A 300 3.57 6.57 -14.26
N ASN A 301 3.82 5.84 -13.17
CA ASN A 301 5.01 4.98 -13.04
C ASN A 301 4.78 3.58 -13.64
N ILE A 302 3.61 3.34 -14.21
CA ILE A 302 3.15 2.04 -14.69
C ILE A 302 3.22 2.03 -16.21
N GLN A 303 3.51 0.86 -16.77
CA GLN A 303 3.40 0.60 -18.21
C GLN A 303 2.08 1.13 -18.79
N GLU A 304 2.17 1.99 -19.80
CA GLU A 304 1.02 2.68 -20.40
C GLU A 304 -0.12 1.70 -20.79
N SER A 305 0.25 0.54 -21.31
CA SER A 305 -0.70 -0.51 -21.73
C SER A 305 -1.47 -1.17 -20.57
N LYS A 306 -1.01 -1.02 -19.33
CA LYS A 306 -1.56 -1.67 -18.12
C LYS A 306 -2.19 -0.72 -17.13
N VAL A 307 -2.10 0.60 -17.34
CA VAL A 307 -2.64 1.63 -16.43
C VAL A 307 -4.11 1.40 -16.09
N ALA A 308 -4.96 1.12 -17.08
CA ALA A 308 -6.38 0.90 -16.86
C ALA A 308 -6.67 -0.33 -15.96
N LEU A 309 -5.89 -1.40 -16.15
CA LEU A 309 -6.00 -2.61 -15.35
C LEU A 309 -5.57 -2.34 -13.91
N VAL A 310 -4.40 -1.72 -13.70
CA VAL A 310 -3.91 -1.44 -12.34
C VAL A 310 -4.82 -0.45 -11.61
N LYS A 311 -5.38 0.54 -12.31
CA LYS A 311 -6.37 1.47 -11.73
C LYS A 311 -7.62 0.75 -11.22
N TYR A 312 -8.09 -0.29 -11.90
CA TYR A 312 -9.23 -1.07 -11.43
C TYR A 312 -8.83 -1.99 -10.27
N LEU A 313 -7.68 -2.64 -10.37
CA LEU A 313 -7.19 -3.55 -9.34
C LEU A 313 -6.74 -2.84 -8.05
N SER A 314 -6.41 -1.54 -8.09
CA SER A 314 -5.93 -0.77 -6.93
C SER A 314 -6.88 -0.82 -5.72
N TYR A 315 -8.19 -0.99 -5.96
CA TYR A 315 -9.22 -1.13 -4.94
C TYR A 315 -9.32 -2.55 -4.35
N ILE A 316 -8.67 -3.54 -4.96
CA ILE A 316 -8.67 -4.91 -4.47
C ILE A 316 -7.51 -5.07 -3.47
N PRO A 317 -7.79 -5.38 -2.19
CA PRO A 317 -6.78 -5.60 -1.15
C PRO A 317 -5.67 -6.54 -1.63
N VAL A 318 -4.40 -6.17 -1.41
CA VAL A 318 -3.20 -6.94 -1.80
C VAL A 318 -3.00 -7.10 -3.31
N VAL A 319 -4.03 -7.53 -4.05
CA VAL A 319 -3.98 -7.78 -5.50
C VAL A 319 -3.64 -6.52 -6.28
N GLY A 320 -4.22 -5.37 -5.89
CA GLY A 320 -3.90 -4.08 -6.51
C GLY A 320 -2.44 -3.72 -6.38
N LEU A 321 -1.85 -3.99 -5.21
CA LEU A 321 -0.45 -3.73 -4.93
C LEU A 321 0.47 -4.68 -5.70
N ILE A 322 0.15 -5.98 -5.75
CA ILE A 322 0.87 -6.94 -6.59
C ILE A 322 0.84 -6.49 -8.06
N ALA A 323 -0.33 -6.12 -8.58
CA ALA A 323 -0.47 -5.66 -9.95
C ALA A 323 0.34 -4.39 -10.24
N TYR A 324 0.32 -3.42 -9.31
CA TYR A 324 1.16 -2.23 -9.40
C TYR A 324 2.65 -2.58 -9.50
N LEU A 325 3.14 -3.47 -8.64
CA LEU A 325 4.55 -3.85 -8.58
C LEU A 325 5.02 -4.72 -9.75
N LEU A 326 4.12 -5.51 -10.34
CA LEU A 326 4.40 -6.29 -11.55
C LEU A 326 4.42 -5.42 -12.82
N CYS A 327 3.71 -4.29 -12.82
CA CYS A 327 3.59 -3.39 -13.96
C CYS A 327 4.39 -2.09 -13.80
N LEU A 328 5.18 -1.97 -12.73
CA LEU A 328 6.03 -0.82 -12.48
C LEU A 328 7.13 -0.75 -13.55
N GLU A 329 7.32 0.43 -14.15
CA GLU A 329 8.42 0.65 -15.07
C GLU A 329 9.73 0.83 -14.29
N PRO A 330 10.79 0.07 -14.62
CA PRO A 330 12.09 0.28 -14.02
C PRO A 330 12.62 1.65 -14.44
N GLU A 331 13.22 2.36 -13.49
CA GLU A 331 13.85 3.65 -13.78
C GLU A 331 15.12 3.38 -14.60
N GLU A 332 15.14 3.82 -15.85
CA GLU A 332 16.36 3.78 -16.65
C GLU A 332 17.40 4.69 -15.98
N LEU A 333 18.55 4.10 -15.63
CA LEU A 333 19.70 4.90 -15.25
C LEU A 333 20.03 5.79 -16.45
N VAL A 334 19.79 7.09 -16.31
CA VAL A 334 20.48 8.09 -17.13
C VAL A 334 21.95 7.97 -16.74
N VAL A 335 22.64 7.01 -17.36
CA VAL A 335 24.09 7.03 -17.48
C VAL A 335 24.36 8.31 -18.25
N GLY A 336 24.85 9.33 -17.54
CA GLY A 336 25.35 10.53 -18.20
C GLY A 336 26.29 10.07 -19.30
N ASN A 337 26.07 10.59 -20.51
CA ASN A 337 27.02 10.49 -21.61
C ASN A 337 28.33 11.17 -21.16
N GLU A 338 29.17 10.44 -20.45
CA GLU A 338 30.61 10.60 -20.54
C GLU A 338 31.10 9.46 -21.43
N GLU A 339 31.73 9.82 -22.54
CA GLU A 339 32.34 8.90 -23.50
C GLU A 339 33.21 7.85 -22.78
N PRO A 340 33.17 6.57 -23.21
CA PRO A 340 34.03 5.56 -22.64
C PRO A 340 35.45 5.77 -23.15
N HIS A 341 36.32 6.29 -22.28
CA HIS A 341 37.74 6.01 -22.43
C HIS A 341 37.92 4.51 -22.17
N SER A 342 38.31 3.82 -23.24
CA SER A 342 38.72 2.43 -23.28
C SER A 342 39.67 2.08 -22.14
N GLU A 343 39.29 1.16 -21.25
CA GLU A 343 40.13 0.05 -20.78
C GLU A 343 39.36 -0.85 -19.80
N ASN A 344 39.60 -2.16 -19.93
CA ASN A 344 39.18 -3.26 -19.06
C ASN A 344 37.77 -3.86 -19.26
N LEU A 345 37.56 -4.41 -20.47
CA LEU A 345 36.83 -5.67 -20.62
C LEU A 345 37.70 -6.80 -20.03
N ALA A 346 37.37 -7.28 -18.82
CA ALA A 346 37.57 -8.68 -18.37
C ALA A 346 37.31 -8.86 -16.86
N ALA A 347 36.17 -8.41 -16.31
CA ALA A 347 35.79 -8.79 -14.95
C ALA A 347 34.30 -8.53 -14.63
N SER A 348 33.36 -8.98 -15.47
CA SER A 348 31.94 -8.90 -15.09
C SER A 348 31.10 -9.99 -15.74
N SER A 349 31.50 -11.24 -15.54
CA SER A 349 30.71 -12.41 -15.97
C SER A 349 30.63 -13.52 -14.91
N SER A 350 30.95 -13.23 -13.64
CA SER A 350 30.99 -14.24 -12.58
C SER A 350 30.22 -13.90 -11.28
N LEU A 351 29.36 -12.87 -11.27
CA LEU A 351 28.57 -12.51 -10.07
C LEU A 351 27.07 -12.89 -10.15
N PHE A 352 26.66 -13.61 -11.20
CA PHE A 352 25.42 -14.37 -11.20
C PHE A 352 25.69 -15.78 -10.66
N LEU A 353 25.76 -15.91 -9.34
CA LEU A 353 25.53 -17.15 -8.56
C LEU A 353 25.94 -16.91 -7.10
N HIS A 354 25.08 -16.23 -6.34
CA HIS A 354 24.93 -16.53 -4.91
C HIS A 354 23.57 -16.03 -4.40
N PRO A 355 22.67 -16.92 -3.97
CA PRO A 355 21.43 -16.55 -3.31
C PRO A 355 21.67 -16.36 -1.80
N ILE A 356 20.82 -15.53 -1.18
CA ILE A 356 20.59 -15.47 0.28
C ILE A 356 21.76 -14.88 1.10
N ARG A 357 21.77 -13.56 1.27
CA ARG A 357 22.40 -12.86 2.41
C ARG A 357 21.90 -11.42 2.55
N VAL A 358 20.59 -11.23 2.68
CA VAL A 358 19.98 -9.94 3.05
C VAL A 358 18.85 -10.18 4.05
N PHE A 359 19.15 -10.81 5.18
CA PHE A 359 18.32 -10.81 6.39
C PHE A 359 19.24 -11.01 7.59
N ALA A 360 19.92 -9.94 7.98
CA ALA A 360 20.62 -9.84 9.26
C ALA A 360 20.74 -8.36 9.62
N VAL A 361 19.64 -7.77 10.09
CA VAL A 361 19.71 -6.53 10.87
C VAL A 361 19.88 -6.96 12.33
N PRO A 362 20.96 -6.59 13.02
CA PRO A 362 21.09 -6.88 14.44
C PRO A 362 20.10 -6.00 15.22
N LEU A 363 19.16 -6.66 15.88
CA LEU A 363 18.20 -6.07 16.81
C LEU A 363 18.95 -5.57 18.06
N SER A 364 19.44 -4.34 18.04
CA SER A 364 19.85 -3.63 19.25
C SER A 364 18.74 -2.67 19.65
N LEU A 365 17.72 -3.21 20.31
CA LEU A 365 16.66 -2.45 20.95
C LEU A 365 17.21 -1.87 22.27
N ARG A 366 17.62 -0.59 22.23
CA ARG A 366 17.71 0.27 23.42
C ARG A 366 17.09 1.62 23.04
N PHE A 367 16.36 2.21 23.99
CA PHE A 367 15.51 3.41 23.92
C PHE A 367 14.07 3.11 23.45
N PHE A 368 12.98 3.36 24.20
CA PHE A 368 12.71 4.30 25.30
C PHE A 368 11.86 3.67 26.42
N LEU A 369 12.12 4.11 27.65
CA LEU A 369 11.18 4.21 28.78
C LEU A 369 10.39 5.51 28.65
#